data_AF-A0A368GXZ8-F1
#
_entry.id   AF-A0A368GXZ8-F1
#
_cell.length_a   1.000
_cell.length_b   1.000
_cell.length_c   1.000
_cell.angle_alpha   90.00
_cell.angle_beta   90.00
_cell.angle_gamma   90.00
#
_symmetry.space_group_name_H-M   'P 1'
#
loop_
_entity.id
_entity.type
_entity.pdbx_description
1 polymer ?
#
loop_
_entity_poly.entity_id
_entity_poly.type
_entity_poly.pdbx_seq_one_letter_code
_entity_poly.pdbx_strand_id
1 'polypeptide(L)'
;MFSTIIVLKINSFKQEACLRLVIDSKRCPHMGSCIGNKCADVNSTSLIPELEIGNSFPGRTACLESCGGPGCDCFYLSSGCLFYKIYAIPTDSKVTKYSDVFDGQKK
;
A
#
# COMPACT_ATOMS: atom_id res chain seq x y z
N MET A 1 -15.40 -35.93 -34.18
CA MET A 1 -14.32 -34.90 -34.11
C MET A 1 -14.29 -34.36 -32.69
N PHE A 2 -13.35 -34.85 -31.87
CA PHE A 2 -13.16 -34.35 -30.50
C PHE A 2 -12.20 -33.16 -30.56
N SER A 3 -12.68 -31.96 -30.23
CA SER A 3 -11.83 -30.77 -30.16
C SER A 3 -11.24 -30.69 -28.75
N THR A 4 -9.95 -30.99 -28.64
CA THR A 4 -9.17 -30.86 -27.40
C THR A 4 -9.13 -29.40 -26.96
N ILE A 5 -9.80 -29.05 -25.86
CA ILE A 5 -9.65 -27.75 -25.20
C ILE A 5 -8.33 -27.79 -24.43
N ILE A 6 -7.33 -27.05 -24.90
CA ILE A 6 -6.10 -26.76 -24.17
C ILE A 6 -6.49 -25.83 -23.02
N VAL A 7 -6.66 -26.36 -21.81
CA VAL A 7 -6.76 -25.53 -20.59
C VAL A 7 -5.38 -24.96 -20.33
N LEU A 8 -5.14 -23.72 -20.77
CA LEU A 8 -3.98 -22.95 -20.35
C LEU A 8 -4.12 -22.72 -18.84
N LYS A 9 -3.20 -23.30 -18.06
CA LYS A 9 -3.05 -23.11 -16.63
C LYS A 9 -2.72 -21.63 -16.37
N ILE A 10 -3.73 -20.77 -16.32
CA ILE A 10 -3.56 -19.40 -15.86
C ILE A 10 -3.14 -19.42 -14.39
N ASN A 11 -2.16 -18.56 -14.09
CA ASN A 11 -1.42 -18.47 -12.85
C ASN A 11 -2.29 -18.66 -11.60
N SER A 12 -1.84 -19.51 -10.69
CA SER A 12 -2.52 -19.76 -9.41
C SER A 12 -2.56 -18.48 -8.57
N PHE A 13 -3.69 -17.76 -8.56
CA PHE A 13 -3.93 -16.65 -7.65
C PHE A 13 -4.42 -17.19 -6.31
N LYS A 14 -3.61 -17.05 -5.25
CA LYS A 14 -3.97 -17.47 -3.89
C LYS A 14 -4.75 -16.33 -3.25
N GLN A 15 -6.08 -16.45 -3.15
CA GLN A 15 -6.90 -15.50 -2.40
C GLN A 15 -6.98 -15.99 -0.94
N GLU A 16 -6.28 -15.30 -0.04
CA GLU A 16 -6.27 -15.61 1.39
C GLU A 16 -7.01 -14.53 2.17
N ALA A 17 -7.57 -14.90 3.32
CA ALA A 17 -8.04 -13.90 4.28
C ALA A 17 -6.82 -13.10 4.77
N CYS A 18 -6.91 -11.78 4.68
CA CYS A 18 -5.85 -10.87 5.12
C CYS A 18 -6.41 -9.86 6.11
N LEU A 19 -5.65 -9.60 7.18
CA LEU A 19 -5.90 -8.50 8.07
C LEU A 19 -5.34 -7.22 7.44
N ARG A 20 -6.17 -6.20 7.26
CA ARG A 20 -5.73 -4.87 6.80
C ARG A 20 -5.32 -4.02 8.00
N LEU A 21 -4.10 -3.51 7.96
CA LEU A 21 -3.51 -2.64 8.97
C LEU A 21 -3.06 -1.32 8.33
N VAL A 22 -2.89 -0.31 9.17
CA VAL A 22 -2.38 1.00 8.76
C VAL A 22 -1.21 1.36 9.67
N ILE A 23 -0.12 1.83 9.05
CA ILE A 23 1.00 2.45 9.76
C ILE A 23 1.20 3.85 9.19
N ASP A 24 1.48 4.81 10.06
CA ASP A 24 1.72 6.20 9.68
C ASP A 24 2.91 6.81 10.44
N SER A 25 3.50 7.85 9.86
CA SER A 25 4.54 8.64 10.49
C SER A 25 4.50 10.07 9.99
N LYS A 26 4.30 11.01 10.92
CA LYS A 26 4.42 12.45 10.64
C LYS A 26 5.89 12.87 10.70
N ARG A 27 6.34 13.65 9.73
CA ARG A 27 7.64 14.33 9.73
C ARG A 27 7.47 15.81 9.44
N CYS A 28 8.19 16.65 10.18
CA CYS A 28 8.25 18.07 9.89
C CYS A 28 8.99 18.29 8.55
N PRO A 29 8.76 19.45 7.90
CA PRO A 29 9.59 19.84 6.75
C PRO A 29 11.09 19.74 7.08
N HIS A 30 11.86 19.25 6.12
CA HIS A 30 13.30 19.01 6.22
C HIS A 30 13.72 17.90 7.20
N MET A 31 12.80 17.01 7.60
CA MET A 31 13.11 15.86 8.44
C MET A 31 12.78 14.54 7.74
N GLY A 32 13.66 13.56 7.87
CA GLY A 32 13.48 12.23 7.28
C GLY A 32 13.23 12.30 5.77
N SER A 33 12.25 11.57 5.28
CA SER A 33 11.82 11.60 3.88
C SER A 33 11.00 12.85 3.51
N CYS A 34 10.69 13.75 4.43
CA CYS A 34 9.96 15.00 4.16
C CYS A 34 10.87 16.12 3.67
N ILE A 35 11.49 15.92 2.50
CA ILE A 35 12.40 16.84 1.83
C ILE A 35 12.01 17.02 0.35
N GLY A 36 12.57 18.02 -0.35
CA GLY A 36 12.32 18.21 -1.78
C GLY A 36 10.85 18.55 -2.08
N ASN A 37 10.22 17.82 -3.01
CA ASN A 37 8.81 18.01 -3.36
C ASN A 37 7.84 17.24 -2.44
N LYS A 38 8.34 16.63 -1.35
CA LYS A 38 7.53 16.05 -0.27
C LYS A 38 6.54 15.00 -0.76
N CYS A 39 5.24 15.16 -0.48
CA CYS A 39 4.23 14.19 -0.90
C CYS A 39 4.09 14.08 -2.41
N ALA A 40 4.51 15.08 -3.19
CA ALA A 40 4.45 15.01 -4.66
C ALA A 40 5.40 13.93 -5.23
N ASP A 41 6.46 13.57 -4.50
CA ASP A 41 7.41 12.53 -4.91
C ASP A 41 6.99 11.12 -4.40
N VAL A 42 5.91 11.02 -3.62
CA VAL A 42 5.42 9.74 -3.07
C VAL A 42 4.37 9.12 -3.98
N ASN A 43 4.58 7.86 -4.35
CA ASN A 43 3.65 7.05 -5.13
C ASN A 43 3.14 5.84 -4.33
N SER A 44 2.18 5.10 -4.91
CA SER A 44 1.53 3.96 -4.24
C SER A 44 2.47 2.80 -3.87
N THR A 45 3.63 2.73 -4.51
CA THR A 45 4.65 1.69 -4.33
C THR A 45 5.89 2.18 -3.59
N SER A 46 5.94 3.48 -3.23
CA SER A 46 7.09 4.07 -2.55
C SER A 46 7.37 3.34 -1.23
N LEU A 47 8.64 3.03 -1.01
CA LEU A 47 9.14 2.45 0.24
C LEU A 47 9.70 3.59 1.09
N ILE A 48 8.91 4.01 2.07
CA ILE A 48 9.25 5.12 2.97
C ILE A 48 9.91 4.52 4.22
N PRO A 49 11.14 4.93 4.60
CA PRO A 49 11.86 4.35 5.73
C PRO A 49 11.11 4.50 7.07
N GLU A 50 10.32 5.56 7.24
CA GLU A 50 9.46 5.74 8.40
C GLU A 50 8.34 4.68 8.52
N LEU A 51 8.06 3.94 7.45
CA LEU A 51 7.02 2.91 7.36
C LEU A 51 7.62 1.50 7.21
N GLU A 52 8.85 1.28 7.71
CA GLU A 52 9.63 0.04 7.54
C GLU A 52 8.81 -1.24 7.79
N ILE A 53 8.07 -1.29 8.89
CA ILE A 53 7.22 -2.43 9.27
C ILE A 53 6.19 -2.75 8.18
N GLY A 54 5.54 -1.71 7.63
CA GLY A 54 4.54 -1.87 6.57
C GLY A 54 5.17 -2.22 5.22
N ASN A 55 6.45 -1.88 4.99
CA ASN A 55 7.13 -2.17 3.74
C ASN A 55 7.39 -3.67 3.52
N SER A 56 7.41 -4.47 4.58
CA SER A 56 7.51 -5.93 4.50
C SER A 56 6.23 -6.61 3.99
N PHE A 57 5.12 -5.88 3.89
CA PHE A 57 3.81 -6.44 3.54
C PHE A 57 3.22 -5.80 2.28
N PRO A 58 2.41 -6.55 1.50
CA PRO A 58 1.72 -5.99 0.35
C PRO A 58 0.74 -4.92 0.79
N GLY A 59 0.77 -3.77 0.12
CA GLY A 59 -0.03 -2.61 0.49
C GLY A 59 0.17 -1.44 -0.45
N ARG A 60 -0.48 -0.32 -0.12
CA ARG A 60 -0.30 0.96 -0.82
C ARG A 60 0.22 2.01 0.15
N THR A 61 1.29 2.66 -0.25
CA THR A 61 1.83 3.83 0.44
C THR A 61 1.16 5.10 -0.08
N ALA A 62 1.00 6.09 0.76
CA ALA A 62 0.51 7.41 0.37
C ALA A 62 1.07 8.48 1.32
N CYS A 63 0.89 9.74 0.94
CA CYS A 63 1.36 10.89 1.70
C CYS A 63 0.30 12.00 1.66
N LEU A 64 0.08 12.63 2.80
CA LEU A 64 -0.73 13.84 2.91
C LEU A 64 0.13 14.98 3.47
N GLU A 65 0.00 16.17 2.88
CA GLU A 65 0.63 17.37 3.42
C GLU A 65 -0.02 17.72 4.77
N SER A 66 0.81 17.79 5.82
CA SER A 66 0.43 18.06 7.21
C SER A 66 0.79 19.48 7.62
N CYS A 67 0.25 19.97 8.73
CA CYS A 67 0.63 21.27 9.25
C CYS A 67 2.09 21.28 9.73
N GLY A 68 2.80 22.35 9.37
CA GLY A 68 4.11 22.68 9.92
C GLY A 68 4.03 23.90 10.85
N GLY A 69 5.19 24.48 11.14
CA GLY A 69 5.34 25.62 12.02
C GLY A 69 5.28 25.28 13.52
N PRO A 70 5.67 26.23 14.38
CA PRO A 70 5.84 26.00 15.82
C PRO A 70 4.51 25.70 16.52
N GLY A 71 3.37 26.04 15.93
CA GLY A 71 2.04 25.64 16.42
C GLY A 71 1.71 24.15 16.19
N CYS A 72 2.50 23.44 15.39
CA CYS A 72 2.37 22.02 15.08
C CYS A 72 3.62 21.21 15.46
N ASP A 73 4.41 21.71 16.43
CA ASP A 73 5.69 21.17 16.91
C ASP A 73 6.76 21.01 15.82
N CYS A 74 6.74 21.88 14.81
CA CYS A 74 7.73 21.90 13.73
C CYS A 74 8.43 23.26 13.67
N PHE A 75 9.76 23.29 13.49
CA PHE A 75 10.48 24.58 13.48
C PHE A 75 10.15 25.44 12.24
N TYR A 76 10.00 24.82 11.07
CA TYR A 76 9.76 25.56 9.82
C TYR A 76 8.25 25.70 9.50
N LEU A 77 7.85 26.85 8.95
CA LEU A 77 6.47 27.15 8.56
C LEU A 77 5.97 26.36 7.33
N SER A 78 6.87 25.70 6.60
CA SER A 78 6.49 24.86 5.46
C SER A 78 5.67 23.66 5.93
N SER A 79 4.83 23.09 5.05
CA SER A 79 4.03 21.89 5.38
C SER A 79 4.90 20.70 5.82
N GLY A 80 4.41 19.92 6.78
CA GLY A 80 4.97 18.61 7.11
C GLY A 80 4.44 17.53 6.18
N CYS A 81 4.94 16.31 6.34
CA CYS A 81 4.50 15.13 5.59
C CYS A 81 3.90 14.12 6.56
N LEU A 82 2.68 13.67 6.28
CA LEU A 82 2.07 12.52 6.95
C LEU A 82 2.14 11.33 5.99
N PHE A 83 3.16 10.51 6.16
CA PHE A 83 3.31 9.27 5.41
C PHE A 83 2.42 8.21 6.03
N TYR A 84 1.71 7.43 5.23
CA TYR A 84 0.97 6.28 5.71
C TYR A 84 0.96 5.15 4.70
N LYS A 85 0.80 3.93 5.19
CA LYS A 85 0.69 2.73 4.36
C LYS A 85 -0.41 1.85 4.89
N ILE A 86 -1.31 1.48 3.99
CA ILE A 86 -2.35 0.50 4.23
C ILE A 86 -1.84 -0.82 3.67
N TYR A 87 -1.62 -1.81 4.52
CA TYR A 87 -1.01 -3.09 4.16
C TYR A 87 -1.79 -4.28 4.71
N ALA A 88 -1.57 -5.43 4.11
CA ALA A 88 -2.27 -6.67 4.40
C ALA A 88 -1.30 -7.71 4.98
N ILE A 89 -1.60 -8.24 6.15
CA ILE A 89 -0.90 -9.40 6.73
C ILE A 89 -1.78 -10.63 6.52
N PRO A 90 -1.23 -11.76 6.03
CA PRO A 90 -1.99 -13.00 5.93
C PRO A 90 -2.43 -13.47 7.31
N THR A 91 -3.71 -13.79 7.48
CA THR A 91 -4.17 -14.47 8.70
C THR A 91 -3.91 -15.96 8.54
N ASP A 92 -3.11 -16.53 9.42
CA ASP A 92 -2.93 -17.99 9.46
C ASP A 92 -4.28 -18.65 9.79
N SER A 93 -4.62 -19.71 9.05
CA SER A 93 -5.82 -20.57 9.16
C SER A 93 -7.15 -20.08 8.55
N LYS A 94 -7.20 -19.92 7.21
CA LYS A 94 -8.25 -20.52 6.34
C LYS A 94 -7.98 -20.18 4.88
N VAL A 95 -7.25 -21.07 4.20
CA VAL A 95 -7.15 -21.08 2.74
C VAL A 95 -8.50 -21.56 2.18
N THR A 96 -9.47 -20.65 2.04
CA THR A 96 -10.66 -20.96 1.24
C THR A 96 -10.25 -20.77 -0.22
N LYS A 97 -9.99 -21.87 -0.94
CA LYS A 97 -9.76 -21.79 -2.39
C LYS A 97 -11.04 -21.25 -3.04
N TYR A 98 -11.04 -19.98 -3.42
CA TYR A 98 -12.07 -19.45 -4.29
C TYR A 98 -11.61 -19.69 -5.74
N SER A 99 -12.35 -20.50 -6.48
CA SER A 99 -12.24 -20.56 -7.94
C SER A 99 -13.25 -19.60 -8.51
N ASP A 100 -12.83 -18.38 -8.84
CA ASP A 100 -13.62 -17.50 -9.68
C ASP A 100 -13.86 -18.20 -11.03
N VAL A 101 -15.09 -18.66 -11.26
CA VAL A 101 -15.59 -18.80 -12.62
C VAL A 101 -15.68 -17.37 -13.15
N PHE A 102 -14.76 -17.00 -14.04
CA PHE A 102 -14.83 -15.74 -14.76
C PHE A 102 -16.05 -15.77 -15.69
N ASP A 103 -17.22 -15.38 -15.19
CA ASP A 103 -18.34 -14.98 -16.06
C ASP A 103 -17.99 -13.61 -16.62
N GLY A 104 -17.26 -13.64 -17.74
CA GLY A 104 -17.01 -12.47 -18.55
C GLY A 104 -18.33 -11.98 -19.14
N GLN A 105 -18.95 -11.00 -18.50
CA GLN A 105 -19.94 -10.15 -19.14
C GLN A 105 -19.23 -9.32 -20.22
N LYS A 106 -19.19 -9.91 -21.41
CA LYS A 106 -18.76 -9.28 -22.66
C LYS A 106 -19.80 -8.21 -23.01
N LYS A 107 -19.37 -6.96 -23.12
CA LYS A 107 -20.17 -5.91 -23.76
C LYS A 107 -20.03 -6.03 -25.28
#